data_AF-A0A368FW74-F1
#
_entry.id   AF-A0A368FW74-F1
#
_cell.length_a   1.000
_cell.length_b   1.000
_cell.length_c   1.000
_cell.angle_alpha   90.00
_cell.angle_beta   90.00
_cell.angle_gamma   90.00
#
_symmetry.space_group_name_H-M   'P 1'
#
loop_
_entity.id
_entity.type
_entity.pdbx_description
1 polymer ?
#
loop_
_entity_poly.entity_id
_entity_poly.type
_entity_poly.pdbx_seq_one_letter_code
_entity_poly.pdbx_strand_id
1 'polypeptide(L)'
;MFSSRVIVAEVVPPYDQKNNLATVSAFFDVWWMDEFLVWRPADYDGITKIFVPMKWVWKPEFYMYHRWVSTSSSVEPSVDVLHAQLCAHGL
;
A
#
# COMPACT_ATOMS: atom_id res chain seq x y z
N MET A 1 0.89 -4.86 -13.06
CA MET A 1 2.08 -4.01 -12.78
C MET A 1 1.98 -3.49 -11.35
N PHE A 2 3.06 -3.53 -10.58
CA PHE A 2 3.11 -3.12 -9.17
C PHE A 2 4.18 -2.04 -8.98
N SER A 3 3.87 -1.00 -8.21
CA SER A 3 4.77 0.10 -7.88
C SER A 3 4.62 0.46 -6.40
N SER A 4 5.74 0.60 -5.70
CA SER A 4 5.75 1.01 -4.30
C SER A 4 6.85 2.03 -4.05
N ARG A 5 6.56 3.02 -3.22
CA ARG A 5 7.49 4.05 -2.79
C ARG A 5 7.37 4.23 -1.28
N VAL A 6 8.51 4.30 -0.61
CA VAL A 6 8.58 4.67 0.80
C VAL A 6 9.00 6.13 0.86
N ILE A 7 8.22 6.94 1.56
CA ILE A 7 8.48 8.36 1.74
C ILE A 7 8.79 8.56 3.22
N VAL A 8 10.07 8.79 3.53
CA VAL A 8 10.48 9.05 4.91
C VAL A 8 9.96 10.43 5.33
N ALA A 9 9.24 10.47 6.44
CA ALA A 9 8.77 11.71 7.04
C ALA A 9 9.82 12.24 8.03
N GLU A 10 10.16 11.43 9.03
CA GLU A 10 11.10 11.82 10.09
C GLU A 10 11.84 10.61 10.66
N VAL A 11 13.11 10.80 11.02
CA VAL A 11 13.85 9.84 11.86
C VAL A 11 13.67 10.27 13.32
N VAL A 12 13.03 9.41 14.12
CA VAL A 12 12.58 9.72 15.47
C VAL A 12 13.71 9.43 16.48
N PRO A 13 14.18 10.44 17.24
CA PRO A 13 15.11 10.23 18.33
C PRO A 13 14.45 9.54 19.54
N PRO A 14 15.21 8.91 20.46
CA PRO A 14 16.67 8.81 20.46
C PRO A 14 17.19 7.73 19.50
N TYR A 15 18.39 7.96 18.96
CA TYR A 15 19.08 6.98 18.12
C TYR A 15 19.90 6.02 18.99
N ASP A 16 19.76 4.72 18.78
CA ASP A 16 20.57 3.72 19.47
C ASP A 16 21.71 3.27 18.56
N GLN A 17 22.79 4.04 18.59
CA GLN A 17 23.98 3.80 17.78
C GLN A 17 24.74 2.53 18.21
N LYS A 18 24.64 2.11 19.48
CA LYS A 18 25.33 0.90 19.95
C LYS A 18 24.73 -0.35 19.33
N ASN A 19 23.41 -0.36 19.15
CA ASN A 19 22.67 -1.48 18.58
C ASN A 19 22.31 -1.27 17.09
N ASN A 20 22.74 -0.16 16.48
CA ASN A 20 22.38 0.24 15.12
C ASN A 20 20.86 0.30 14.87
N LEU A 21 20.11 0.78 15.87
CA LEU A 21 18.66 0.90 15.79
C LEU A 21 18.24 2.37 15.64
N ALA A 22 17.37 2.62 14.67
CA ALA A 22 16.72 3.90 14.45
C ALA A 22 15.22 3.70 14.28
N THR A 23 14.44 4.57 14.91
CA THR A 23 12.99 4.62 14.72
C THR A 23 12.69 5.62 13.61
N VAL A 24 11.84 5.27 12.65
CA VAL A 24 11.50 6.13 11.51
C VAL A 24 9.99 6.19 11.35
N SER A 25 9.48 7.39 11.15
CA SER A 25 8.13 7.64 10.65
C SER A 25 8.19 7.78 9.13
N ALA A 26 7.41 6.97 8.41
CA ALA A 26 7.38 6.97 6.96
C ALA A 26 5.99 6.66 6.43
N PHE A 27 5.72 7.17 5.22
CA PHE A 27 4.52 6.85 4.45
C PHE A 27 4.85 5.79 3.39
N PHE A 28 3.89 4.89 3.18
CA PHE A 28 3.93 3.90 2.10
C PHE A 28 2.95 4.32 1.01
N ASP A 29 3.49 4.69 -0.15
CA ASP A 29 2.71 4.97 -1.35
C ASP A 29 2.80 3.72 -2.26
N VAL A 30 1.68 3.03 -2.42
CA VAL A 30 1.62 1.75 -3.13
C VAL A 30 0.52 1.81 -4.17
N TRP A 31 0.88 1.41 -5.38
CA TRP A 31 -0.02 1.25 -6.50
C TRP A 31 0.11 -0.16 -7.10
N TRP A 32 -1.02 -0.81 -7.35
CA TRP A 32 -1.07 -2.09 -8.05
C TRP A 32 -2.24 -2.13 -9.03
N MET A 33 -2.12 -2.99 -10.03
CA MET A 33 -3.19 -3.31 -10.97
C MET A 33 -3.70 -4.72 -10.69
N ASP A 34 -5.01 -4.85 -10.45
CA ASP A 34 -5.69 -6.14 -10.33
C ASP A 34 -6.14 -6.61 -11.72
N GLU A 35 -5.61 -7.74 -12.17
CA GLU A 35 -5.83 -8.27 -13.53
C GLU A 35 -7.27 -8.77 -13.74
N PHE A 36 -7.98 -9.11 -12.67
CA PHE A 36 -9.38 -9.56 -12.74
C PHE A 36 -10.38 -8.40 -12.72
N LEU A 37 -9.91 -7.18 -12.43
CA LEU A 37 -10.74 -5.96 -12.36
C LEU A 37 -10.46 -5.02 -13.54
N VAL A 38 -10.29 -5.61 -14.72
CA VAL A 38 -10.09 -4.90 -15.99
C VAL A 38 -11.27 -5.20 -16.91
N TRP A 39 -11.87 -4.17 -17.49
CA TRP A 39 -12.96 -4.30 -18.45
C TRP A 39 -12.88 -3.23 -19.53
N ARG A 40 -13.56 -3.45 -20.65
CA ARG A 40 -13.74 -2.44 -21.70
C ARG A 40 -14.97 -1.59 -21.36
N PRO A 41 -14.88 -0.25 -21.34
CA PRO A 41 -16.04 0.61 -21.06
C PRO A 41 -17.22 0.35 -22.00
N ALA A 42 -16.94 -0.03 -23.25
CA ALA A 42 -17.97 -0.34 -24.26
C ALA A 42 -18.89 -1.50 -23.86
N ASP A 43 -18.40 -2.45 -23.05
CA ASP A 43 -19.18 -3.61 -22.60
C ASP A 43 -20.10 -3.25 -21.41
N TYR A 44 -19.92 -2.07 -20.79
CA TYR A 44 -20.59 -1.63 -19.57
C TYR A 44 -21.05 -0.16 -19.65
N ASP A 45 -21.73 0.23 -20.73
CA ASP A 45 -22.35 1.56 -20.90
C ASP A 45 -21.39 2.76 -20.66
N GLY A 46 -20.11 2.60 -21.05
CA GLY A 46 -19.10 3.63 -20.88
C GLY A 46 -18.57 3.80 -19.45
N ILE A 47 -18.88 2.89 -18.52
CA ILE A 47 -18.38 2.94 -17.16
C ILE A 47 -16.86 2.76 -17.15
N THR A 48 -16.14 3.77 -16.66
CA THR A 48 -14.67 3.79 -16.60
C THR A 48 -14.11 3.58 -15.18
N LYS A 49 -14.95 3.79 -14.16
CA LYS A 49 -14.58 3.69 -12.74
C LYS A 49 -15.75 3.14 -11.93
N ILE A 50 -15.44 2.29 -10.97
CA ILE A 50 -16.40 1.74 -10.00
C ILE A 50 -15.83 1.85 -8.59
N PHE A 51 -16.73 1.88 -7.60
CA PHE A 51 -16.37 1.82 -6.19
C PHE A 51 -16.62 0.42 -5.67
N VAL A 52 -15.55 -0.27 -5.26
CA VAL A 52 -15.64 -1.63 -4.70
C VAL A 52 -15.12 -1.60 -3.26
N PRO A 53 -15.82 -2.23 -2.29
CA PRO A 53 -15.31 -2.39 -0.94
C PRO A 53 -13.96 -3.12 -0.96
N MET A 54 -12.97 -2.61 -0.22
CA MET A 54 -11.61 -3.18 -0.19
C MET A 54 -11.56 -4.66 0.19
N LYS A 55 -12.53 -5.13 1.00
CA LYS A 55 -12.65 -6.56 1.39
C LYS A 55 -12.87 -7.52 0.21
N TRP A 56 -13.20 -7.01 -0.97
CA TRP A 56 -13.45 -7.80 -2.18
C TRP A 56 -12.36 -7.65 -3.24
N VAL A 57 -11.42 -6.73 -3.05
CA VAL A 57 -10.32 -6.48 -3.98
C VAL A 57 -9.09 -7.19 -3.45
N TRP A 58 -8.37 -7.89 -4.33
CA TRP A 58 -7.09 -8.45 -3.95
C TRP A 58 -6.12 -7.31 -3.63
N LYS A 59 -5.47 -7.38 -2.47
CA LYS A 59 -4.42 -6.45 -2.07
C LYS A 59 -3.14 -7.23 -1.80
N PRO A 60 -1.98 -6.75 -2.26
CA PRO A 60 -0.70 -7.33 -1.88
C PRO A 60 -0.50 -7.21 -0.35
N GLU A 61 0.14 -8.22 0.23
CA GLU A 61 0.62 -8.16 1.62
C GLU A 61 2.03 -7.58 1.67
N PHE A 62 2.30 -6.71 2.64
CA PHE A 62 3.60 -6.07 2.81
C PHE A 62 4.25 -6.50 4.11
N TYR A 63 5.54 -6.82 4.04
CA TYR A 63 6.36 -7.17 5.20
C TYR A 63 7.60 -6.28 5.24
N MET A 64 7.94 -5.79 6.43
CA MET A 64 9.14 -5.00 6.66
C MET A 64 10.24 -5.90 7.21
N TYR A 65 11.24 -6.21 6.38
CA TYR A 65 12.32 -7.14 6.74
C TYR A 65 13.21 -6.62 7.87
N HIS A 66 13.55 -5.33 7.86
CA HIS A 66 14.40 -4.70 8.87
C HIS A 66 13.56 -4.09 9.99
N ARG A 67 12.71 -4.92 10.59
CA ARG A 67 11.83 -4.53 11.70
C ARG A 67 12.44 -5.01 13.01
N TRP A 68 12.80 -4.06 13.88
CA TRP A 68 13.10 -4.34 15.28
C TRP A 68 11.89 -3.92 16.13
N VAL A 69 11.29 -4.87 16.84
CA VAL A 69 10.10 -4.65 17.67
C VAL A 69 10.41 -5.06 19.09
N SER A 70 10.43 -4.11 20.01
CA SER A 70 10.64 -4.36 21.45
C SER A 70 9.35 -4.72 22.20
N THR A 71 8.17 -4.56 21.59
CA THR A 71 6.86 -4.83 22.22
C THR A 71 5.97 -5.61 21.25
N SER A 72 5.32 -6.69 21.69
CA SER A 72 4.54 -7.64 20.89
C SER A 72 3.32 -7.09 20.11
N SER A 73 3.17 -5.78 19.95
CA SER A 73 2.19 -5.19 19.06
C SER A 73 2.70 -5.23 17.63
N SER A 74 2.11 -6.09 16.81
CA SER A 74 2.23 -6.02 15.35
C SER A 74 1.93 -4.60 14.90
N VAL A 75 2.95 -3.85 14.49
CA VAL A 75 2.74 -2.62 13.72
C VAL A 75 2.26 -3.08 12.35
N GLU A 76 0.95 -3.23 12.20
CA GLU A 76 0.37 -3.32 10.87
C GLU A 76 0.56 -1.94 10.23
N PRO A 77 1.24 -1.81 9.08
CA PRO A 77 1.23 -0.54 8.39
C PRO A 77 -0.23 -0.18 8.11
N SER A 78 -0.70 0.92 8.69
CA SER A 78 -1.99 1.49 8.32
C SER A 78 -1.85 2.03 6.90
N VAL A 79 -1.98 1.15 5.91
CA VAL A 79 -2.05 1.55 4.51
C VAL A 79 -3.46 2.11 4.32
N ASP A 80 -3.60 3.42 4.48
CA ASP A 80 -4.80 4.15 4.08
C ASP A 80 -4.87 4.14 2.54
N VAL A 81 -5.25 3.01 1.96
CA VAL A 81 -5.57 2.91 0.53
C VAL A 81 -6.96 3.51 0.35
N LEU A 82 -7.03 4.84 0.37
CA LEU A 82 -8.26 5.56 0.11
C LEU A 82 -8.63 5.35 -1.36
N HIS A 83 -9.56 4.42 -1.59
CA HIS A 83 -10.13 4.07 -2.89
C HIS A 83 -9.15 3.42 -3.85
N ALA A 84 -9.30 2.12 -4.05
CA ALA A 84 -8.89 1.52 -5.32
C ALA A 84 -9.72 2.19 -6.42
N GLN A 85 -9.18 3.24 -7.04
CA GLN A 85 -9.69 3.73 -8.32
C GLN A 85 -9.35 2.66 -9.35
N LEU A 86 -10.27 1.70 -9.48
CA LEU A 86 -10.22 0.68 -10.51
C LEU A 86 -10.48 1.39 -11.84
N CYS A 87 -9.41 1.59 -12.61
CA CYS A 87 -9.48 2.23 -13.92
C CYS A 87 -9.68 1.15 -14.97
N ALA A 88 -10.71 1.32 -15.81
CA ALA A 88 -10.79 0.60 -17.07
C ALA A 88 -9.53 0.95 -17.91
N HIS A 89 -8.59 0.02 -18.02
CA HIS A 89 -7.49 0.11 -18.98
C HIS A 89 -7.73 -0.96 -20.03
N GLY A 90 -8.25 -0.53 -21.17
CA GLY A 90 -8.41 -1.40 -22.33
C GLY A 90 -7.05 -1.63 -23.01
N LEU A 91 -6.81 -2.89 -23.40
CA LEU A 91 -6.00 -3.20 -24.58
C LEU A 91 -6.84 -2.91 -25.84
#